data_AF-A0AAQ3RHL6-F1
#
_entry.id   AF-A0AAQ3RHL6-F1
#
_cell.length_a   1.000
_cell.length_b   1.000
_cell.length_c   1.000
_cell.angle_alpha   90.00
_cell.angle_beta   90.00
_cell.angle_gamma   90.00
#
_symmetry.space_group_name_H-M   'P 1'
#
loop_
_entity.id
_entity.type
_entity.pdbx_description
1 polymer ?
#
loop_
_entity_poly.entity_id
_entity_poly.type
_entity_poly.pdbx_seq_one_letter_code
_entity_poly.pdbx_strand_id
1 'polypeptide(L)'
;LLLYVCSMQMEVGIEECLHMEFEYGKSKYHLKDVIVGKIYFLLVRIKIKTMELEVRRRESTGSGTNTYVETETLSKFELMDGVPVRGESIPVRLFLGPYELTPTYHNINNKFSVKYFLNLVLVDEEDRRYFKQQEITVYRLSEKS
;
A
#
# COMPACT_ATOMS: atom_id res chain seq x y z
N LEU A 1 18.00 23.78 -7.10
CA LEU A 1 16.64 23.22 -7.09
C LEU A 1 16.74 21.69 -7.12
N LEU A 2 16.96 21.07 -5.97
CA LEU A 2 16.69 19.63 -5.80
C LEU A 2 15.35 19.59 -5.09
N LEU A 3 14.28 19.40 -5.85
CA LEU A 3 12.97 19.11 -5.27
C LEU A 3 13.18 17.83 -4.45
N TYR A 4 12.95 17.91 -3.15
CA TYR A 4 12.75 16.74 -2.30
C TYR A 4 11.57 15.96 -2.88
N VAL A 5 11.82 15.08 -3.83
CA VAL A 5 10.90 14.00 -4.15
C VAL A 5 10.91 13.14 -2.89
N CYS A 6 9.85 13.26 -2.09
CA CYS A 6 9.63 12.37 -0.96
C CYS A 6 9.28 11.00 -1.54
N SER A 7 10.29 10.24 -1.94
CA SER A 7 10.12 8.84 -2.29
C SER A 7 9.77 8.10 -1.01
N MET A 8 8.60 7.47 -1.00
CA MET A 8 8.27 6.50 0.03
C MET A 8 8.74 5.12 -0.43
N GLN A 9 9.35 4.38 0.49
CA GLN A 9 9.89 3.07 0.22
C GLN A 9 9.25 2.06 1.18
N MET A 10 8.71 0.98 0.63
CA MET A 10 8.29 -0.21 1.36
C MET A 10 9.27 -1.33 1.06
N GLU A 11 10.07 -1.71 2.05
CA GLU A 11 11.01 -2.82 1.95
C GLU A 11 10.40 -4.11 2.54
N VAL A 12 10.55 -5.20 1.79
CA VAL A 12 10.25 -6.56 2.23
C VAL A 12 11.55 -7.37 2.18
N GLY A 13 12.09 -7.64 3.37
CA GLY A 13 13.30 -8.43 3.56
C GLY A 13 13.02 -9.69 4.36
N ILE A 14 13.42 -10.84 3.83
CA ILE A 14 13.58 -12.11 4.53
C ILE A 14 15.06 -12.46 4.41
N GLU A 15 15.73 -12.59 5.56
CA GLU A 15 17.16 -12.84 5.65
C GLU A 15 17.59 -13.96 4.70
N GLU A 16 18.59 -13.69 3.87
CA GLU A 16 19.17 -14.62 2.88
C GLU A 16 18.20 -15.25 1.87
N CYS A 17 16.92 -14.84 1.82
CA CYS A 17 15.89 -15.47 0.99
C CYS A 17 15.21 -14.50 0.01
N LEU A 18 14.86 -13.30 0.47
CA LEU A 18 14.12 -12.32 -0.33
C LEU A 18 14.50 -10.91 0.10
N HIS A 19 14.82 -10.04 -0.85
CA HIS A 19 14.94 -8.61 -0.60
C HIS A 19 14.32 -7.89 -1.80
N MET A 20 13.22 -7.20 -1.53
CA MET A 20 12.45 -6.45 -2.52
C MET A 20 12.09 -5.06 -1.98
N GLU A 21 12.10 -4.08 -2.87
CA GLU A 21 11.72 -2.70 -2.56
C GLU A 21 10.56 -2.28 -3.46
N PHE A 22 9.53 -1.68 -2.88
CA PHE A 22 8.49 -0.97 -3.61
C PHE A 22 8.63 0.53 -3.34
N GLU A 23 9.03 1.27 -4.38
CA GLU A 23 9.17 2.72 -4.38
C GLU A 23 7.93 3.38 -4.98
N TYR A 24 7.40 4.42 -4.35
CA TYR A 24 6.28 5.19 -4.89
C TYR A 24 6.37 6.68 -4.51
N GLY A 25 5.79 7.53 -5.37
CA GLY A 25 6.17 8.95 -5.42
C GLY A 25 5.50 9.90 -4.41
N LYS A 26 4.51 9.44 -3.63
CA LYS A 26 3.77 10.31 -2.69
C LYS A 26 3.29 9.55 -1.45
N SER A 27 3.20 10.25 -0.32
CA SER A 27 2.50 9.80 0.89
C SER A 27 1.04 10.26 0.97
N LYS A 28 0.66 11.24 0.14
CA LYS A 28 -0.65 11.86 0.10
C LYS A 28 -1.24 11.81 -1.31
N TYR A 29 -2.46 11.32 -1.42
CA TYR A 29 -3.17 11.14 -2.69
C TYR A 29 -4.55 11.78 -2.62
N HIS A 30 -4.99 12.41 -3.71
CA HIS A 30 -6.41 12.77 -3.80
C HIS A 30 -7.26 11.54 -4.16
N LEU A 31 -8.57 11.61 -3.93
CA LEU A 31 -9.52 10.49 -4.16
C LEU A 31 -9.48 9.89 -5.58
N LYS A 32 -9.04 10.66 -6.57
CA LYS A 32 -8.94 10.27 -7.99
C LYS A 32 -7.50 10.22 -8.50
N ASP A 33 -6.52 10.26 -7.60
CA ASP A 33 -5.10 10.27 -7.97
C ASP A 33 -4.68 8.89 -8.47
N VAL A 34 -3.42 8.81 -8.91
CA VAL A 34 -2.80 7.57 -9.35
C VAL A 34 -1.56 7.33 -8.52
N ILE A 35 -1.49 6.15 -7.91
CA ILE A 35 -0.29 5.67 -7.24
C ILE A 35 0.63 5.11 -8.33
N VAL A 36 1.72 5.83 -8.57
CA VAL A 36 2.76 5.43 -9.50
C VAL A 36 3.98 5.02 -8.70
N GLY A 37 4.47 3.82 -8.98
CA GLY A 37 5.63 3.27 -8.29
C GLY A 37 6.35 2.22 -9.12
N LYS A 38 7.38 1.64 -8.52
CA LYS A 38 8.20 0.61 -9.14
C LYS A 38 8.67 -0.37 -8.08
N ILE A 39 8.56 -1.65 -8.39
CA ILE A 39 9.06 -2.74 -7.56
C ILE A 39 10.43 -3.13 -8.08
N TYR A 40 11.41 -3.32 -7.20
CA TYR A 40 12.75 -3.77 -7.50
C TYR A 40 13.05 -5.06 -6.74
N PHE A 41 13.58 -6.07 -7.44
CA PHE A 41 13.97 -7.34 -6.86
C PHE A 41 15.49 -7.38 -6.66
N LEU A 42 15.96 -7.18 -5.42
CA LEU A 42 17.38 -7.12 -5.09
C LEU A 42 17.97 -8.51 -4.81
N LEU A 43 17.19 -9.37 -4.15
CA LEU A 43 17.52 -10.77 -3.87
C LEU A 43 16.26 -11.62 -3.99
N VAL A 44 16.30 -12.69 -4.77
CA VAL A 44 15.21 -13.67 -4.90
C VAL A 44 15.82 -15.06 -4.88
N ARG A 45 15.69 -15.75 -3.74
CA ARG A 45 16.09 -17.17 -3.56
C ARG A 45 14.90 -18.07 -3.22
N ILE A 46 13.74 -17.47 -2.97
CA ILE A 46 12.46 -18.13 -2.77
C ILE A 46 11.59 -17.98 -4.02
N LYS A 47 10.82 -19.02 -4.36
CA LYS A 47 9.88 -18.95 -5.47
C LYS A 47 8.59 -18.30 -5.03
N ILE A 48 8.27 -17.17 -5.65
CA ILE A 48 7.04 -16.42 -5.41
C ILE A 48 5.96 -17.01 -6.33
N LYS A 49 4.78 -17.24 -5.76
CA LYS A 49 3.59 -17.70 -6.48
C LYS A 49 2.80 -16.51 -6.99
N THR A 50 2.37 -15.61 -6.08
CA THR A 50 1.62 -14.40 -6.43
C THR A 50 2.11 -13.20 -5.65
N MET A 51 2.03 -12.02 -6.27
CA MET A 51 2.27 -10.74 -5.63
C MET A 51 1.12 -9.78 -5.90
N GLU A 52 0.65 -9.09 -4.88
CA GLU A 52 -0.56 -8.27 -4.92
C GLU A 52 -0.37 -6.97 -4.13
N LEU A 53 -0.90 -5.87 -4.63
CA LEU A 53 -1.00 -4.60 -3.91
C LEU A 53 -2.45 -4.34 -3.55
N GLU A 54 -2.73 -4.21 -2.26
CA GLU A 54 -4.05 -3.94 -1.74
C GLU A 54 -4.14 -2.51 -1.21
N VAL A 55 -5.30 -1.87 -1.39
CA VAL A 55 -5.68 -0.67 -0.63
C VAL A 55 -6.62 -1.10 0.48
N ARG A 56 -6.21 -0.91 1.72
CA ARG A 56 -7.01 -1.23 2.91
C ARG A 56 -7.50 0.01 3.61
N ARG A 57 -8.76 0.02 4.01
CA ARG A 57 -9.35 1.00 4.90
C ARG A 57 -9.41 0.42 6.30
N ARG A 58 -8.92 1.17 7.29
CA ARG A 58 -9.08 0.85 8.70
C ARG A 58 -9.94 1.92 9.34
N GLU A 59 -11.14 1.53 9.74
CA GLU A 59 -12.01 2.35 10.57
C GLU A 59 -11.80 1.98 12.04
N SER A 60 -11.71 2.98 12.90
CA SER A 60 -11.63 2.78 14.34
C SER A 60 -12.69 3.65 14.98
N THR A 61 -13.64 3.04 15.68
CA THR A 61 -14.82 3.71 16.25
C THR A 61 -14.94 3.38 17.73
N GLY A 62 -15.26 4.38 18.54
CA GLY A 62 -15.41 4.25 19.99
C GLY A 62 -14.53 5.23 20.78
N SER A 63 -14.75 5.26 22.10
CA SER A 63 -14.01 6.12 23.02
C SER A 63 -13.61 5.31 24.26
N GLY A 64 -12.38 5.47 24.72
CA GLY A 64 -11.86 4.75 25.90
C GLY A 64 -11.70 3.25 25.67
N THR A 65 -12.19 2.43 26.60
CA THR A 65 -12.03 0.96 26.59
C THR A 65 -12.84 0.24 25.51
N ASN A 66 -13.82 0.90 24.90
CA ASN A 66 -14.71 0.32 23.89
C ASN A 66 -14.32 0.76 22.47
N THR A 67 -13.05 0.57 22.10
CA THR A 67 -12.57 0.86 20.74
C THR A 67 -12.79 -0.36 19.85
N TYR A 68 -13.59 -0.20 18.80
CA TYR A 68 -13.79 -1.17 17.74
C TYR A 68 -12.95 -0.80 16.52
N VAL A 69 -12.25 -1.76 15.93
CA VAL A 69 -11.42 -1.54 14.74
C VAL A 69 -11.87 -2.50 13.64
N GLU A 70 -12.32 -1.93 12.53
CA GLU A 70 -12.71 -2.65 11.33
C GLU A 70 -11.66 -2.41 10.25
N THR A 71 -11.27 -3.46 9.54
CA THR A 71 -10.34 -3.36 8.40
C THR A 71 -10.96 -4.02 7.19
N GLU A 72 -11.03 -3.27 6.09
CA GLU A 72 -11.64 -3.67 4.84
C GLU A 72 -10.62 -3.52 3.70
N THR A 73 -10.57 -4.50 2.79
CA THR A 73 -9.78 -4.41 1.57
C THR A 73 -10.64 -3.82 0.45
N LEU A 74 -10.37 -2.56 0.07
CA LEU A 74 -11.14 -1.84 -0.94
C LEU A 74 -10.71 -2.16 -2.37
N SER A 75 -9.44 -2.50 -2.55
CA SER A 75 -8.91 -2.92 -3.84
C SER A 75 -7.89 -4.01 -3.69
N LYS A 76 -7.84 -4.89 -4.69
CA LYS A 76 -6.83 -5.92 -4.86
C LYS A 76 -6.25 -5.78 -6.27
N PHE A 77 -4.98 -5.45 -6.37
CA PHE A 77 -4.28 -5.27 -7.64
C PHE A 77 -3.20 -6.34 -7.78
N GLU A 78 -3.44 -7.31 -8.65
CA GLU A 78 -2.50 -8.40 -8.92
C GLU A 78 -1.31 -7.85 -9.71
N LEU A 79 -0.12 -7.91 -9.11
CA LEU A 79 1.10 -7.33 -9.66
C LEU A 79 1.89 -8.34 -10.49
N MET A 80 1.89 -9.60 -10.05
CA MET A 80 2.70 -10.65 -10.65
C MET A 80 2.11 -12.03 -10.35
N ASP A 81 2.21 -12.90 -11.37
CA ASP A 81 2.06 -14.35 -11.26
C ASP A 81 3.36 -14.99 -11.76
N GLY A 82 4.07 -15.72 -10.88
CA GLY A 82 5.32 -16.41 -11.20
C GLY A 82 6.60 -15.89 -10.49
N VAL A 83 7.75 -16.39 -10.95
CA VAL A 83 9.05 -16.24 -10.27
C VAL A 83 9.86 -15.08 -10.86
N PRO A 84 10.08 -13.98 -10.10
CA PRO A 84 10.88 -12.87 -10.58
C PRO A 84 12.37 -13.20 -10.54
N VAL A 85 13.13 -12.57 -11.42
CA VAL A 85 14.60 -12.70 -11.44
C VAL A 85 15.25 -11.52 -10.74
N ARG A 86 16.39 -11.77 -10.09
CA ARG A 86 17.20 -10.71 -9.49
C ARG A 86 17.54 -9.63 -10.52
N GLY A 87 17.32 -8.36 -10.15
CA GLY A 87 17.57 -7.20 -11.01
C GLY A 87 16.38 -6.81 -11.89
N GLU A 88 15.30 -7.60 -11.91
CA GLU A 88 14.07 -7.20 -12.58
C GLU A 88 13.35 -6.09 -11.81
N SER A 89 12.50 -5.38 -12.54
CA SER A 89 11.66 -4.35 -11.96
C SER A 89 10.30 -4.29 -12.62
N ILE A 90 9.26 -4.11 -11.82
CA ILE A 90 7.87 -4.08 -12.28
C ILE A 90 7.31 -2.67 -12.05
N PRO A 91 6.92 -1.92 -13.10
CA PRO A 91 6.25 -0.64 -12.93
C PRO A 91 4.82 -0.85 -12.41
N VAL A 92 4.40 -0.04 -11.46
CA VAL A 92 3.08 -0.12 -10.81
C VAL A 92 2.32 1.17 -11.07
N ARG A 93 1.06 1.04 -11.51
CA ARG A 93 0.15 2.17 -11.73
C ARG A 93 -1.27 1.83 -11.26
N LEU A 94 -1.59 2.19 -10.02
CA LEU A 94 -2.90 1.95 -9.42
C LEU A 94 -3.75 3.23 -9.45
N PHE A 95 -4.86 3.20 -10.18
CA PHE A 95 -5.80 4.33 -10.26
C PHE A 95 -6.78 4.28 -9.08
N LEU A 96 -6.87 5.37 -8.31
CA LEU A 96 -7.76 5.42 -7.15
C LEU A 96 -9.21 5.78 -7.50
N GLY A 97 -9.41 6.43 -8.65
CA GLY A 97 -10.73 6.94 -9.08
C GLY A 97 -11.87 5.91 -9.15
N PRO A 98 -11.65 4.65 -9.54
CA PRO A 98 -12.71 3.63 -9.55
C PRO A 98 -13.14 3.14 -8.17
N TYR A 99 -12.34 3.39 -7.11
CA TYR A 99 -12.63 2.91 -5.76
C TYR A 99 -13.41 3.94 -4.96
N GLU A 100 -14.36 3.48 -4.15
CA GLU A 100 -15.18 4.33 -3.26
C GLU A 100 -14.41 4.76 -2.02
N LEU A 101 -13.36 5.57 -2.23
CA LEU A 101 -12.54 6.12 -1.15
C LEU A 101 -13.23 7.32 -0.50
N THR A 102 -12.93 7.52 0.78
CA THR A 102 -13.20 8.75 1.53
C THR A 102 -11.89 9.40 1.96
N PRO A 103 -11.88 10.69 2.34
CA PRO A 103 -10.71 11.30 2.94
C PRO A 103 -10.26 10.56 4.21
N THR A 104 -8.97 10.63 4.52
CA THR A 104 -8.44 10.20 5.82
C THR A 104 -9.01 11.10 6.92
N TYR A 105 -9.59 10.49 7.94
CA TYR A 105 -10.15 11.17 9.09
C TYR A 105 -9.35 10.82 10.34
N HIS A 106 -8.75 11.81 10.98
CA HIS A 106 -7.99 11.61 12.21
C HIS A 106 -8.81 12.08 13.41
N ASN A 107 -9.17 11.15 14.28
CA ASN A 107 -9.78 11.40 15.59
C ASN A 107 -10.92 12.43 15.57
N ILE A 108 -11.95 12.16 14.76
CA ILE A 108 -13.08 13.07 14.61
C ILE A 108 -13.90 13.05 15.90
N ASN A 109 -13.84 14.17 16.63
CA ASN A 109 -14.56 14.39 17.88
C ASN A 109 -14.35 13.26 18.93
N ASN A 110 -13.18 12.64 18.96
CA ASN A 110 -12.88 11.47 19.82
C ASN A 110 -13.81 10.26 19.62
N LYS A 111 -14.49 10.18 18.47
CA LYS A 111 -15.47 9.12 18.15
C LYS A 111 -14.96 8.12 17.15
N PHE A 112 -14.28 8.58 16.10
CA PHE A 112 -13.78 7.67 15.07
C PHE A 112 -12.56 8.19 14.31
N SER A 113 -11.85 7.28 13.64
CA SER A 113 -10.78 7.56 12.69
C SER A 113 -10.91 6.65 11.47
N VAL A 114 -10.58 7.16 10.29
CA VAL A 114 -10.51 6.39 9.04
C VAL A 114 -9.13 6.57 8.45
N LYS A 115 -8.38 5.47 8.33
CA LYS A 115 -7.02 5.43 7.81
C LYS A 115 -6.94 4.53 6.58
N TYR A 116 -6.00 4.84 5.68
CA TYR A 116 -5.76 4.06 4.48
C TYR A 116 -4.33 3.50 4.48
N PHE A 117 -4.19 2.27 4.02
CA PHE A 117 -2.91 1.58 3.95
C PHE A 117 -2.73 0.97 2.57
N LEU A 118 -1.52 1.12 2.02
CA LEU A 118 -1.04 0.24 0.97
C LEU A 118 -0.49 -1.00 1.63
N ASN A 119 -1.02 -2.16 1.24
CA ASN A 119 -0.60 -3.45 1.76
C ASN A 119 -0.06 -4.30 0.61
N LEU A 120 1.26 -4.47 0.58
CA LEU A 120 1.94 -5.34 -0.37
C LEU A 120 1.92 -6.76 0.18
N VAL A 121 1.33 -7.70 -0.55
CA VAL A 121 1.15 -9.10 -0.18
C VAL A 121 1.94 -9.98 -1.13
N LEU A 122 2.70 -10.91 -0.59
CA LEU A 122 3.40 -11.95 -1.33
C LEU A 122 3.00 -13.32 -0.81
N VAL A 123 2.82 -14.27 -1.72
CA VAL A 123 2.60 -15.68 -1.42
C VAL A 123 3.65 -16.47 -2.16
N ASP A 124 4.31 -17.41 -1.48
CA ASP A 124 5.30 -18.31 -2.08
C ASP A 124 4.67 -19.64 -2.53
N GLU A 125 5.48 -20.55 -3.09
CA GLU A 125 5.03 -21.89 -3.49
C GLU A 125 4.63 -22.80 -2.29
N GLU A 126 5.05 -22.48 -1.06
CA GLU A 126 4.68 -23.20 0.16
C GLU A 126 3.42 -22.62 0.83
N ASP A 127 2.70 -21.72 0.13
CA ASP A 127 1.55 -20.96 0.62
C ASP A 127 1.83 -20.12 1.88
N ARG A 128 3.11 -19.79 2.15
CA ARG A 128 3.49 -18.81 3.17
C ARG A 128 3.19 -17.41 2.67
N ARG A 129 2.56 -16.62 3.54
CA ARG A 129 2.10 -15.26 3.23
C ARG A 129 2.97 -14.24 3.93
N TYR A 130 3.58 -13.34 3.16
CA TYR A 130 4.34 -12.20 3.65
C TYR A 130 3.60 -10.92 3.30
N PHE A 131 3.60 -9.95 4.19
CA PHE A 131 2.96 -8.67 3.91
C PHE A 131 3.68 -7.51 4.57
N LYS A 132 3.64 -6.36 3.91
CA LYS A 132 4.12 -5.09 4.44
C LYS A 132 3.07 -4.03 4.16
N GLN A 133 2.70 -3.29 5.20
CA GLN A 133 1.71 -2.22 5.12
C GLN A 133 2.36 -0.86 5.40
N GLN A 134 1.96 0.16 4.66
CA GLN A 134 2.37 1.55 4.87
C GLN A 134 1.14 2.46 4.80
N GLU A 135 1.02 3.36 5.78
CA GLU A 135 -0.09 4.32 5.84
C GLU A 135 0.05 5.36 4.72
N ILE A 136 -1.05 5.63 4.03
CA ILE A 136 -1.19 6.71 3.05
C ILE A 136 -2.30 7.67 3.50
N THR A 137 -2.13 8.96 3.21
CA THR A 137 -3.17 9.96 3.45
C THR A 137 -3.98 10.19 2.18
N VAL A 138 -5.30 10.08 2.27
CA VAL A 138 -6.22 10.36 1.16
C VAL A 138 -6.96 11.66 1.44
N TYR A 139 -7.08 12.55 0.45
CA TYR A 139 -7.76 13.83 0.60
C TYR A 139 -8.70 14.17 -0.57
N ARG A 140 -9.64 15.08 -0.33
CA ARG A 140 -10.51 15.63 -1.39
C ARG A 140 -9.87 16.89 -1.95
N LEU A 141 -9.77 17.01 -3.28
CA LEU A 141 -9.39 18.27 -3.92
C LEU A 141 -10.47 19.32 -3.66
N SER A 142 -10.07 20.54 -3.33
CA SER A 142 -11.00 21.67 -3.38
C SER A 142 -11.36 21.93 -4.84
N GLU A 143 -12.64 22.18 -5.11
CA GLU A 143 -13.05 22.68 -6.42
C GLU A 143 -12.34 24.02 -6.63
N LYS A 144 -11.59 24.15 -7.74
CA LYS A 144 -11.05 25.46 -8.13
C LYS A 144 -12.26 26.31 -8.51
N SER A 145 -12.52 27.34 -7.72
CA SER A 145 -13.48 28.40 -8.02
C SER A 145 -13.09 29.16 -9.29
#